data_AF-A0A946DTS6-F1
#
_entry.id   AF-A0A946DTS6-F1
#
_cell.length_a   1.000
_cell.length_b   1.000
_cell.length_c   1.000
_cell.angle_alpha   90.00
_cell.angle_beta   90.00
_cell.angle_gamma   90.00
#
_symmetry.space_group_name_H-M   'P 1'
#
loop_
_entity.id
_entity.type
_entity.pdbx_description
1 polymer ?
#
loop_
_entity_poly.entity_id
_entity_poly.type
_entity_poly.pdbx_seq_one_letter_code
_entity_poly.pdbx_strand_id
1 'polypeptide(L)'
;MQAKKRKSPSRLDKRREVEAADALEKSESDGAGTKKKKAAKKKTAKKATTRRTKTKAPQRKRLVWAVFSGSMKEEARFPYDQRKDAEKKLEQLRAKATKKMYFIQPVKEPLPDAPTPAEAEAAGK
;
A
#
# COMPACT_ATOMS: atom_id res chain seq x y z
N MET A 1 -1.47 -44.79 0.72
CA MET A 1 -2.20 -43.50 0.68
C MET A 1 -1.19 -42.35 0.69
N GLN A 2 -0.76 -41.83 -0.47
CA GLN A 2 0.17 -40.70 -0.52
C GLN A 2 -0.61 -39.42 -0.82
N ALA A 3 -0.66 -38.51 0.17
CA ALA A 3 -1.41 -37.27 0.10
C ALA A 3 -0.80 -36.31 -0.94
N LYS A 4 -1.55 -36.03 -2.01
CA LYS A 4 -1.19 -35.09 -3.07
C LYS A 4 -1.09 -33.68 -2.46
N LYS A 5 0.14 -33.19 -2.25
CA LYS A 5 0.42 -31.82 -1.80
C LYS A 5 -0.30 -30.85 -2.76
N ARG A 6 -1.31 -30.13 -2.27
CA ARG A 6 -2.06 -29.12 -3.04
C ARG A 6 -1.05 -28.08 -3.53
N LYS A 7 -0.71 -28.11 -4.82
CA LYS A 7 0.18 -27.14 -5.46
C LYS A 7 -0.65 -25.87 -5.70
N SER A 8 -0.33 -24.80 -4.99
CA SER A 8 -0.94 -23.49 -5.21
C SER A 8 -0.61 -23.01 -6.65
N PRO A 9 -1.56 -22.37 -7.35
CA PRO A 9 -1.35 -21.93 -8.73
C PRO A 9 -0.18 -20.96 -8.80
N SER A 10 0.74 -21.24 -9.73
CA SER A 10 1.92 -20.42 -9.99
C SER A 10 1.49 -19.06 -10.54
N ARG A 11 2.37 -18.05 -10.44
CA ARG A 11 2.09 -16.71 -11.00
C ARG A 11 1.79 -16.76 -12.51
N LEU A 12 2.30 -17.77 -13.21
CA LEU A 12 2.04 -17.97 -14.63
C LEU A 12 0.62 -18.49 -14.90
N ASP A 13 0.10 -19.39 -14.07
CA ASP A 13 -1.28 -19.91 -14.21
C ASP A 13 -2.30 -18.77 -14.06
N LYS A 14 -2.08 -17.89 -13.07
CA LYS A 14 -2.93 -16.71 -12.84
C LYS A 14 -2.91 -15.71 -14.00
N ARG A 15 -1.78 -15.59 -14.70
CA ARG A 15 -1.68 -14.72 -15.88
C ARG A 15 -2.45 -15.30 -17.06
N ARG A 16 -2.36 -16.62 -17.27
CA ARG A 16 -3.09 -17.32 -18.31
C ARG A 16 -4.62 -17.28 -18.08
N GLU A 17 -5.06 -17.41 -16.83
CA GLU A 17 -6.47 -17.27 -16.46
C GLU A 17 -7.03 -15.87 -16.77
N VAL A 18 -6.27 -14.81 -16.49
CA VAL A 18 -6.66 -13.43 -16.80
C VAL A 18 -6.70 -13.16 -18.31
N GLU A 19 -5.71 -13.66 -19.06
CA GLU A 19 -5.68 -13.52 -20.53
C GLU A 19 -6.83 -14.29 -21.20
N ALA A 20 -7.17 -15.48 -20.69
CA ALA A 20 -8.31 -16.24 -21.18
C ALA A 20 -9.66 -15.56 -20.87
N ALA A 21 -9.78 -14.94 -19.69
CA ALA A 21 -10.97 -14.17 -19.33
C ALA A 21 -11.12 -12.91 -20.21
N ASP A 22 -10.04 -12.19 -20.47
CA ASP A 22 -10.03 -11.02 -21.37
C ASP A 22 -10.37 -11.41 -22.82
N ALA A 23 -9.87 -12.56 -23.31
CA ALA A 23 -10.20 -13.07 -24.63
C ALA A 23 -11.67 -13.50 -24.76
N LEU A 24 -12.26 -14.04 -23.70
CA LEU A 24 -13.69 -14.37 -23.63
C LEU A 24 -14.55 -13.11 -23.58
N GLU A 25 -14.19 -12.11 -22.76
CA GLU A 25 -14.88 -10.81 -22.72
C GLU A 25 -14.80 -10.07 -24.06
N LYS A 26 -13.65 -10.15 -24.74
CA LYS A 26 -13.44 -9.60 -26.08
C LYS A 26 -14.30 -10.28 -27.14
N SER A 27 -14.42 -11.61 -27.09
CA SER A 27 -15.21 -12.38 -28.07
C SER A 27 -16.71 -12.31 -27.82
N GLU A 28 -17.14 -12.05 -26.58
CA GLU A 28 -18.55 -11.84 -26.23
C GLU A 28 -19.02 -10.40 -26.55
N SER A 29 -18.11 -9.41 -26.56
CA SER A 29 -18.43 -8.04 -26.95
C SER A 29 -18.45 -7.77 -28.47
N ASP A 30 -17.96 -8.70 -29.30
CA ASP A 30 -17.93 -8.54 -30.78
C ASP A 30 -19.13 -9.20 -31.50
N GLY A 31 -20.04 -9.82 -30.76
CA GLY A 31 -21.19 -10.58 -31.29
C GLY A 31 -22.47 -9.79 -31.60
N ALA A 32 -22.52 -8.48 -31.34
CA ALA A 32 -23.75 -7.69 -31.47
C ALA A 32 -23.63 -6.52 -32.47
N GLY A 33 -23.90 -6.83 -33.75
CA GLY A 33 -24.64 -5.94 -34.65
C GLY A 33 -23.90 -4.76 -35.28
N THR A 34 -23.27 -4.98 -36.43
CA THR A 34 -22.84 -3.90 -37.33
C THR A 34 -23.65 -3.92 -38.64
N LYS A 35 -24.74 -3.15 -38.69
CA LYS A 35 -25.28 -2.59 -39.95
C LYS A 35 -25.81 -1.16 -39.76
N LYS A 36 -25.29 -0.27 -40.63
CA LYS A 36 -25.82 1.02 -41.12
C LYS A 36 -25.68 2.29 -40.26
N LYS A 37 -24.61 3.04 -40.59
CA LYS A 37 -24.62 4.39 -41.24
C LYS A 37 -25.73 5.40 -40.85
N LYS A 38 -25.26 6.58 -40.45
CA LYS A 38 -25.59 7.94 -40.98
C LYS A 38 -26.27 8.90 -39.99
N ALA A 39 -25.87 10.18 -40.13
CA ALA A 39 -26.40 11.41 -39.51
C ALA A 39 -25.92 11.68 -38.08
N ALA A 40 -24.80 12.39 -37.88
CA ALA A 40 -24.65 13.84 -38.06
C ALA A 40 -25.78 14.66 -37.44
N LYS A 41 -25.38 15.53 -36.49
CA LYS A 41 -26.08 16.72 -35.98
C LYS A 41 -27.01 16.51 -34.78
N LYS A 42 -26.48 16.66 -33.57
CA LYS A 42 -27.01 17.64 -32.59
C LYS A 42 -26.15 17.77 -31.34
N LYS A 43 -25.88 19.04 -31.02
CA LYS A 43 -25.65 19.61 -29.69
C LYS A 43 -24.28 19.36 -29.08
N THR A 44 -23.45 20.39 -29.21
CA THR A 44 -22.54 20.90 -28.19
C THR A 44 -23.18 20.83 -26.81
N ALA A 45 -23.05 19.70 -26.14
CA ALA A 45 -23.17 19.63 -24.70
C ALA A 45 -21.87 20.23 -24.15
N LYS A 46 -21.92 21.50 -23.73
CA LYS A 46 -20.87 22.07 -22.87
C LYS A 46 -20.77 21.11 -21.68
N LYS A 47 -19.71 20.31 -21.67
CA LYS A 47 -19.45 19.36 -20.59
C LYS A 47 -19.38 20.19 -19.32
N ALA A 48 -20.41 20.03 -18.47
CA ALA A 48 -20.46 20.69 -17.18
C ALA A 48 -19.13 20.43 -16.51
N THR A 49 -18.43 21.50 -16.13
CA THR A 49 -17.17 21.37 -15.41
C THR A 49 -17.54 20.73 -14.08
N THR A 50 -17.30 19.43 -13.97
CA THR A 50 -17.52 18.71 -12.72
C THR A 50 -16.62 19.38 -11.71
N ARG A 51 -17.25 20.14 -10.80
CA ARG A 51 -16.58 20.79 -9.67
C ARG A 51 -15.69 19.73 -9.03
N ARG A 52 -14.37 19.92 -9.16
CA ARG A 52 -13.38 18.98 -8.63
C ARG A 52 -13.65 18.88 -7.13
N THR A 53 -14.20 17.75 -6.70
CA THR A 53 -14.40 17.43 -5.29
C THR A 53 -13.07 17.64 -4.60
N LYS A 54 -13.05 18.42 -3.51
CA LYS A 54 -11.85 18.63 -2.70
C LYS A 54 -11.47 17.27 -2.13
N THR A 55 -10.59 16.57 -2.83
CA THR A 55 -10.01 15.30 -2.37
C THR A 55 -9.30 15.61 -1.07
N LYS A 56 -9.74 14.94 0.00
CA LYS A 56 -9.12 14.98 1.32
C LYS A 56 -7.62 14.81 1.13
N ALA A 57 -6.83 15.75 1.65
CA ALA A 57 -5.38 15.77 1.46
C ALA A 57 -4.82 14.37 1.77
N PRO A 58 -3.95 13.81 0.91
CA PRO A 58 -3.43 12.47 1.13
C PRO A 58 -2.66 12.46 2.45
N GLN A 59 -3.14 11.68 3.42
CA GLN A 59 -2.42 11.44 4.68
C GLN A 59 -1.02 10.94 4.32
N ARG A 60 -0.01 11.79 4.53
CA ARG A 60 1.37 11.43 4.30
C ARG A 60 1.75 10.41 5.36
N LYS A 61 2.23 9.24 4.94
CA LYS A 61 2.71 8.21 5.86
C LYS A 61 4.22 8.28 5.89
N ARG A 62 4.83 8.24 7.08
CA ARG A 62 6.27 8.06 7.21
C ARG A 62 6.56 6.58 7.39
N LEU A 63 7.54 6.08 6.64
CA LEU A 63 8.09 4.76 6.87
C LEU A 63 9.15 4.86 7.98
N VAL A 64 9.15 3.92 8.90
CA VAL A 64 10.05 3.93 10.06
C VAL A 64 10.49 2.50 10.33
N TRP A 65 11.75 2.29 10.70
CA TRP A 65 12.28 1.00 11.11
C TRP A 65 12.06 0.82 12.61
N ALA A 66 11.19 -0.11 13.00
CA ALA A 66 10.99 -0.46 14.40
C ALA A 66 11.71 -1.79 14.71
N VAL A 67 12.44 -1.82 15.83
CA VAL A 67 13.09 -3.01 16.37
C VAL A 67 12.14 -3.67 17.36
N PHE A 68 11.75 -4.91 17.07
CA PHE A 68 10.87 -5.71 17.89
C PHE A 68 11.62 -6.86 18.55
N SER A 69 11.13 -7.26 19.71
CA SER A 69 11.46 -8.54 20.36
C SER A 69 10.50 -9.64 19.91
N GLY A 70 10.87 -10.91 20.13
CA GLY A 70 10.05 -12.08 19.82
C GLY A 70 8.67 -12.11 20.51
N SER A 71 8.45 -11.26 21.51
CA SER A 71 7.15 -11.04 22.15
C SER A 71 6.37 -9.84 21.60
N MET A 72 6.71 -9.36 20.38
CA MET A 72 6.10 -8.19 19.72
C MET A 72 6.17 -6.90 20.54
N LYS A 73 7.14 -6.78 21.47
CA LYS A 73 7.43 -5.51 22.13
C LYS A 73 8.40 -4.69 21.30
N GLU A 74 8.06 -3.43 21.08
CA GLU A 74 8.90 -2.45 20.43
C GLU A 74 9.98 -1.96 21.41
N GLU A 75 11.23 -2.09 21.02
CA GLU A 75 12.39 -1.75 21.86
C GLU A 75 13.03 -0.43 21.41
N ALA A 76 12.99 -0.14 20.11
CA ALA A 76 13.52 1.09 19.55
C ALA A 76 12.91 1.38 18.18
N ARG A 77 12.88 2.66 17.82
CA ARG A 77 12.29 3.12 16.57
C ARG A 77 13.18 4.15 15.89
N PHE A 78 13.43 3.93 14.60
CA PHE A 78 14.41 4.69 13.81
C PHE A 78 13.80 5.19 12.50
N PRO A 79 14.04 6.44 12.10
CA PRO A 79 13.65 6.95 10.78
C PRO A 79 14.05 6.03 9.63
N TYR A 80 13.33 6.08 8.51
CA TYR A 80 13.61 5.21 7.35
C TYR A 80 15.07 5.29 6.85
N ASP A 81 15.68 6.46 6.94
CA ASP A 81 17.06 6.69 6.50
C ASP A 81 18.09 5.98 7.41
N GLN A 82 17.70 5.64 8.65
CA GLN A 82 18.56 5.09 9.70
C GLN A 82 18.41 3.57 9.87
N ARG A 83 18.35 2.84 8.76
CA ARG A 83 18.31 1.37 8.80
C ARG A 83 19.55 0.79 9.50
N LYS A 84 20.72 1.35 9.23
CA LYS A 84 21.99 0.89 9.81
C LYS A 84 22.00 1.02 11.34
N ASP A 85 21.38 2.07 11.88
CA ASP A 85 21.29 2.26 13.33
C ASP A 85 20.30 1.28 13.97
N ALA A 86 19.20 0.96 13.27
CA ALA A 86 18.29 -0.09 13.69
C ALA A 86 18.97 -1.47 13.74
N GLU A 87 19.83 -1.79 12.76
CA GLU A 87 20.62 -3.02 12.71
C GLU A 87 21.64 -3.08 13.87
N LYS A 88 22.39 -2.00 14.12
CA LYS A 88 23.29 -1.90 15.28
C LYS A 88 22.55 -2.09 16.60
N LYS A 89 21.38 -1.47 16.75
CA LYS A 89 20.58 -1.60 17.97
C LYS A 89 20.10 -3.03 18.18
N LEU A 90 19.71 -3.70 17.10
CA LEU A 90 19.32 -5.09 17.11
C LEU A 90 20.50 -6.02 17.49
N GLU A 91 21.71 -5.76 17.00
CA GLU A 91 22.92 -6.50 17.42
C GLU A 91 23.25 -6.28 18.89
N GLN A 92 23.17 -5.04 19.38
CA GLN A 92 23.34 -4.72 20.80
C GLN A 92 22.33 -5.47 21.69
N LEU A 93 21.08 -5.58 21.23
CA LEU A 93 20.03 -6.30 21.96
C LEU A 93 20.25 -7.81 21.94
N ARG A 94 20.70 -8.36 20.80
CA ARG A 94 21.11 -9.78 20.69
C ARG A 94 22.27 -10.11 21.61
N ALA A 95 23.25 -9.21 21.74
CA ALA A 95 24.37 -9.36 22.67
C ALA A 95 23.93 -9.32 24.14
N LYS A 96 22.93 -8.49 24.48
CA LYS A 96 22.40 -8.37 25.85
C LYS A 96 21.48 -9.51 26.25
N ALA A 97 20.74 -10.09 25.31
CA ALA A 97 19.74 -11.10 25.60
C ALA A 97 19.76 -12.21 24.55
N THR A 98 20.69 -13.15 24.70
CA THR A 98 20.90 -14.30 23.81
C THR A 98 19.66 -15.19 23.65
N LYS A 99 18.78 -15.22 24.67
CA LYS A 99 17.55 -16.03 24.63
C LYS A 99 16.39 -15.36 23.90
N LYS A 100 16.46 -14.04 23.69
CA LYS A 100 15.39 -13.28 23.02
C LYS A 100 15.77 -13.07 21.56
N MET A 101 14.84 -13.40 20.66
CA MET A 101 15.00 -13.11 19.24
C MET A 101 14.58 -11.66 19.00
N TYR A 102 15.43 -10.91 18.28
CA TYR A 102 15.16 -9.53 17.87
C TYR A 102 15.11 -9.46 16.35
N PHE A 103 14.16 -8.66 15.83
CA PHE A 103 13.95 -8.45 14.40
C PHE A 103 13.52 -7.00 14.13
N ILE A 104 13.77 -6.51 12.91
CA ILE A 104 13.37 -5.17 12.46
C ILE A 104 12.15 -5.30 11.55
N GLN A 105 11.17 -4.41 11.72
CA GLN A 105 10.05 -4.26 10.80
C GLN A 105 9.95 -2.84 10.23
N PRO A 106 9.65 -2.70 8.94
CA PRO A 106 9.25 -1.42 8.36
C PRO A 106 7.80 -1.11 8.76
N VAL A 107 7.64 -0.20 9.70
CA VAL A 107 6.34 0.28 10.18
C VAL A 107 5.94 1.52 9.40
N LYS A 108 4.76 1.47 8.78
CA LYS A 108 4.15 2.62 8.09
C LYS A 108 3.30 3.37 9.11
N GLU A 109 3.83 4.43 9.67
CA GLU A 109 3.01 5.27 10.53
C GLU A 109 2.27 6.34 9.76
N PRO A 110 0.97 6.51 10.03
CA PRO A 110 0.26 7.70 9.58
C PRO A 110 0.90 8.89 10.30
N LEU A 111 1.51 9.79 9.54
CA LEU A 111 1.91 11.05 10.13
C LEU A 111 0.62 11.79 10.47
N PRO A 112 0.37 12.18 11.74
CA PRO A 112 -0.66 13.16 11.99
C PRO A 112 -0.29 14.40 11.16
N ASP A 113 -1.28 14.94 10.45
CA ASP A 113 -1.17 16.27 9.87
C ASP A 113 -0.63 17.20 10.96
N ALA A 114 0.37 18.02 10.64
CA ALA A 114 1.19 18.76 11.58
C ALA A 114 0.38 19.45 12.71
N PRO A 115 1.01 19.67 13.89
CA PRO A 115 0.35 20.29 15.03
C PRO A 115 -0.22 21.65 14.66
N THR A 116 -1.44 21.92 15.09
CA THR A 116 -1.86 23.30 15.34
C THR A 116 -0.80 23.97 16.23
N PRO A 117 -0.18 25.08 15.82
CA PRO A 117 0.77 25.83 16.64
C PRO A 117 -0.02 26.57 17.73
N ALA A 118 -0.44 25.86 18.77
CA ALA A 118 -1.23 26.44 19.87
C ALA A 118 -0.75 26.02 21.27
N GLU A 119 0.40 25.35 21.39
CA GLU A 119 0.97 25.00 22.70
C GLU A 119 2.49 25.16 22.71
N ALA A 120 2.94 26.39 22.45
CA ALA A 120 4.31 26.84 22.73
C ALA A 120 4.33 28.24 23.38
N GLU A 121 3.25 28.62 24.06
CA GLU A 121 3.18 29.83 24.89
C GLU A 121 2.36 29.53 26.17
N ALA A 122 2.88 28.71 27.07
CA ALA A 122 2.33 28.59 28.43
C ALA A 122 3.37 28.11 29.46
N ALA A 123 4.65 28.36 29.23
CA ALA A 123 5.70 28.16 30.23
C ALA A 123 6.74 29.29 30.09
N GLY A 124 6.29 30.50 30.43
CA GLY A 124 7.09 31.71 30.31
C GLY A 124 6.37 32.91 30.92
N LYS A 125 5.99 32.81 32.19
CA LYS A 125 5.84 33.98 33.05
C LYS A 125 6.18 33.62 34.48
#